data_AF-A0A2D9B8J9-F1
#
_entry.id   AF-A0A2D9B8J9-F1
#
_cell.length_a   1.000
_cell.length_b   1.000
_cell.length_c   1.000
_cell.angle_alpha   90.00
_cell.angle_beta   90.00
_cell.angle_gamma   90.00
#
_symmetry.space_group_name_H-M   'P 1'
#
loop_
_entity.id
_entity.type
_entity.pdbx_description
1 polymer ?
#
loop_
_entity_poly.entity_id
_entity_poly.type
_entity_poly.pdbx_seq_one_letter_code
_entity_poly.pdbx_strand_id
1 'polypeptide(L)'
;MKLLKLLSICLIFFTCWNLSAQNDYYIYVSDAGGFNVDGPWQIIRYDLDGSNPLVLVDDTFFESENIGWPQDILFLEDQNVMLVSCLVGNRITKHNAQTGAYIEDFASVPGGPTRMKLGDDGFIYVVQWSNTDNKILRFQEDGTLEGAYTNI
;
A
#
# COMPACT_ATOMS: atom_id res chain seq x y z
N MET A 1 -8.77 26.23 -47.03
CA MET A 1 -9.48 25.88 -45.77
C MET A 1 -9.76 24.39 -45.58
N LYS A 2 -10.14 23.61 -46.60
CA LYS A 2 -10.43 22.16 -46.43
C LYS A 2 -9.18 21.29 -46.18
N LEU A 3 -8.05 21.60 -46.85
CA LEU A 3 -6.79 20.87 -46.70
C LEU A 3 -6.15 21.06 -45.32
N LEU A 4 -6.20 22.29 -44.78
CA LEU A 4 -5.67 22.60 -43.45
C LEU A 4 -6.45 21.87 -42.34
N LYS A 5 -7.78 21.78 -42.47
CA LYS A 5 -8.64 21.01 -41.56
C LYS A 5 -8.33 19.51 -41.60
N LEU A 6 -8.09 18.96 -42.80
CA LEU A 6 -7.73 17.55 -42.96
C LEU A 6 -6.37 17.23 -42.32
N LEU A 7 -5.38 18.11 -42.50
CA LEU A 7 -4.05 17.97 -41.89
C LEU A 7 -4.13 17.99 -40.36
N SER A 8 -4.92 18.91 -39.78
CA SER A 8 -5.13 19.00 -38.34
C SER A 8 -5.82 17.74 -37.77
N ILE A 9 -6.78 17.15 -38.49
CA ILE A 9 -7.44 15.91 -38.07
C ILE A 9 -6.44 14.73 -38.08
N CYS A 10 -5.65 14.58 -39.14
CA CYS A 10 -4.62 13.55 -39.21
C CYS A 10 -3.57 13.69 -38.10
N LEU A 11 -3.18 14.92 -37.74
CA LEU A 11 -2.24 15.19 -36.66
C LEU A 11 -2.81 14.75 -35.30
N ILE A 12 -4.08 15.03 -35.02
CA ILE A 12 -4.77 14.61 -33.79
C ILE A 12 -4.82 13.08 -33.70
N PHE A 13 -5.21 12.39 -34.78
CA PHE A 13 -5.21 10.92 -34.81
C PHE A 13 -3.81 10.32 -34.58
N PHE A 14 -2.76 10.94 -35.13
CA PHE A 14 -1.37 10.50 -34.91
C PHE A 14 -0.89 10.73 -33.47
N THR A 15 -1.33 11.82 -32.82
CA THR A 15 -0.99 12.10 -31.41
C THR A 15 -1.80 11.28 -30.42
N CYS A 16 -3.02 10.86 -30.79
CA CYS A 16 -3.89 10.09 -29.90
C CYS A 16 -3.67 8.57 -29.98
N TRP A 17 -2.90 8.07 -30.96
CA TRP A 17 -2.61 6.63 -31.07
C TRP A 17 -1.75 6.08 -29.92
N ASN A 18 -1.09 6.93 -29.13
CA ASN A 18 -0.35 6.52 -27.93
C ASN A 18 -1.04 6.92 -26.62
N LEU A 19 -2.31 7.35 -26.67
CA LEU A 19 -3.11 7.50 -25.45
C LEU A 19 -3.67 6.12 -25.08
N SER A 20 -2.85 5.28 -24.43
CA SER A 20 -3.41 4.25 -23.56
C SER A 20 -3.90 4.93 -22.28
N ALA A 21 -5.08 4.53 -21.80
CA ALA A 21 -5.45 4.83 -20.43
C ALA A 21 -4.51 4.03 -19.53
N GLN A 22 -3.46 4.66 -19.01
CA GLN A 22 -2.49 4.03 -18.14
C GLN A 22 -3.05 3.93 -16.72
N ASN A 23 -4.05 3.09 -16.53
CA ASN A 23 -4.37 2.55 -15.22
C ASN A 23 -4.10 1.06 -15.31
N ASP A 24 -2.81 0.69 -15.25
CA ASP A 24 -2.45 -0.71 -15.06
C ASP A 24 -2.83 -1.06 -13.62
N TYR A 25 -3.98 -1.71 -13.47
CA TYR A 25 -4.38 -2.27 -12.19
C TYR A 25 -3.54 -3.52 -11.93
N TYR A 26 -3.24 -3.76 -10.66
CA TYR A 26 -2.46 -4.90 -10.22
C TYR A 26 -3.11 -5.56 -9.02
N ILE A 27 -2.77 -6.82 -8.77
CA ILE A 27 -3.07 -7.52 -7.53
C ILE A 27 -1.87 -7.37 -6.61
N TYR A 28 -2.08 -6.88 -5.39
CA TYR A 28 -1.05 -6.82 -4.36
C TYR A 28 -1.35 -7.83 -3.27
N VAL A 29 -0.31 -8.55 -2.83
CA VAL A 29 -0.41 -9.62 -1.84
C VAL A 29 0.59 -9.32 -0.72
N SER A 30 0.08 -9.24 0.51
CA SER A 30 0.88 -9.33 1.72
C SER A 30 1.09 -10.81 2.07
N ASP A 31 2.28 -11.33 1.81
CA ASP A 31 2.61 -12.73 2.04
C ASP A 31 3.23 -12.94 3.43
N ALA A 32 2.56 -13.76 4.23
CA ALA A 32 2.98 -14.14 5.58
C ALA A 32 3.88 -15.40 5.60
N GLY A 33 4.51 -15.77 4.48
CA GLY A 33 5.52 -16.82 4.45
C GLY A 33 4.98 -18.20 4.79
N GLY A 34 3.76 -18.53 4.33
CA GLY A 34 3.09 -19.77 4.71
C GLY A 34 2.70 -19.83 6.19
N PHE A 35 2.42 -18.68 6.80
CA PHE A 35 2.12 -18.53 8.24
C PHE A 35 3.30 -18.86 9.16
N ASN A 36 4.53 -18.79 8.64
CA ASN A 36 5.71 -18.92 9.47
C ASN A 36 5.96 -17.61 10.23
N VAL A 37 6.16 -17.73 11.54
CA VAL A 37 6.37 -16.60 12.45
C VAL A 37 7.76 -15.97 12.29
N ASP A 38 8.66 -16.67 11.61
CA ASP A 38 10.04 -16.27 11.36
C ASP A 38 10.28 -16.00 9.86
N GLY A 39 9.23 -15.79 9.06
CA GLY A 39 9.35 -15.52 7.62
C GLY A 39 9.62 -16.76 6.76
N PRO A 40 9.96 -16.57 5.47
CA PRO A 40 10.19 -15.28 4.83
C PRO A 40 8.90 -14.50 4.54
N TRP A 41 8.92 -13.18 4.66
CA TRP A 41 7.76 -12.31 4.39
C TRP A 41 7.98 -11.43 3.16
N GLN A 42 6.91 -11.16 2.41
CA GLN A 42 7.02 -10.40 1.16
C GLN A 42 5.77 -9.56 0.88
N ILE A 43 5.96 -8.45 0.16
CA ILE A 43 4.89 -7.78 -0.57
C ILE A 43 5.09 -8.04 -2.05
N ILE A 44 4.11 -8.68 -2.69
CA ILE A 44 4.20 -9.14 -4.07
C ILE A 44 3.10 -8.47 -4.89
N ARG A 45 3.47 -7.99 -6.07
CA ARG A 45 2.54 -7.48 -7.09
C ARG A 45 2.41 -8.49 -8.23
N TYR A 46 1.21 -8.68 -8.73
CA TYR A 46 0.90 -9.47 -9.92
C TYR A 46 0.11 -8.63 -10.91
N ASP A 47 0.17 -8.99 -12.18
CA ASP A 47 -0.78 -8.51 -13.18
C ASP A 47 -2.20 -8.98 -12.81
N LEU A 48 -3.24 -8.33 -13.37
CA LEU A 48 -4.64 -8.64 -13.05
C LEU A 48 -5.04 -10.09 -13.32
N ASP A 49 -4.36 -10.78 -14.23
CA ASP A 49 -4.59 -12.20 -14.52
C ASP A 49 -3.85 -13.14 -13.55
N GLY A 50 -3.17 -12.58 -12.55
CA GLY A 50 -2.36 -13.31 -11.57
C GLY A 50 -0.98 -13.72 -12.08
N SER A 51 -0.57 -13.26 -13.27
CA SER A 51 0.76 -13.54 -13.82
C SER A 51 1.81 -12.51 -13.37
N ASN A 52 3.06 -12.71 -13.81
CA ASN A 52 4.17 -11.78 -13.64
C ASN A 52 4.38 -11.27 -12.19
N PRO A 53 4.68 -12.18 -11.23
CA PRO A 53 5.01 -11.77 -9.87
C PRO A 53 6.22 -10.84 -9.84
N LEU A 54 6.07 -9.71 -9.15
CA LEU A 54 7.15 -8.80 -8.80
C LEU A 54 7.16 -8.62 -7.29
N VAL A 55 8.26 -9.02 -6.65
CA VAL A 55 8.49 -8.73 -5.23
C VAL A 55 8.86 -7.25 -5.09
N LEU A 56 8.04 -6.50 -4.34
CA LEU A 56 8.23 -5.08 -4.07
C LEU A 56 8.98 -4.84 -2.76
N VAL A 57 8.67 -5.65 -1.74
CA VAL A 57 9.34 -5.66 -0.45
C VAL A 57 9.67 -7.11 -0.14
N ASP A 58 10.94 -7.42 0.07
CA ASP A 58 11.41 -8.78 0.34
C ASP A 58 11.72 -8.99 1.82
N ASP A 59 12.03 -10.23 2.15
CA ASP A 59 12.28 -10.68 3.51
C ASP A 59 13.50 -10.00 4.15
N THR A 60 14.49 -9.61 3.34
CA THR A 60 15.71 -8.97 3.84
C THR A 60 15.41 -7.62 4.48
N PHE A 61 14.42 -6.90 3.96
CA PHE A 61 13.93 -5.67 4.59
C PHE A 61 13.29 -5.98 5.95
N PHE A 62 12.33 -6.91 5.99
CA PHE A 62 11.63 -7.26 7.22
C PHE A 62 12.58 -7.73 8.33
N GLU A 63 13.55 -8.58 7.99
CA GLU A 63 14.62 -9.01 8.89
C GLU A 63 15.47 -7.83 9.38
N SER A 64 15.92 -6.95 8.48
CA SER A 64 16.79 -5.82 8.82
C SER A 64 16.14 -4.81 9.77
N GLU A 65 14.83 -4.62 9.64
CA GLU A 65 14.04 -3.72 10.47
C GLU A 65 13.47 -4.42 11.72
N ASN A 66 13.67 -5.73 11.87
CA ASN A 66 13.11 -6.55 12.96
C ASN A 66 11.58 -6.36 13.08
N ILE A 67 10.91 -6.44 11.93
CA ILE A 67 9.45 -6.39 11.75
C ILE A 67 9.01 -7.56 10.87
N GLY A 68 7.71 -7.75 10.72
CA GLY A 68 7.23 -8.79 9.82
C GLY A 68 5.76 -9.12 9.94
N TRP A 69 5.42 -10.25 9.34
CA TRP A 69 4.07 -10.77 9.25
C TRP A 69 3.11 -9.69 8.71
N PRO A 70 3.33 -9.24 7.47
CA PRO A 70 2.51 -8.19 6.88
C PRO A 70 1.04 -8.64 6.82
N GLN A 71 0.14 -7.80 7.29
CA GLN A 71 -1.30 -8.14 7.41
C GLN A 71 -2.13 -7.50 6.32
N ASP A 72 -1.84 -6.24 5.99
CA ASP A 72 -2.63 -5.43 5.07
C ASP A 72 -1.76 -4.44 4.30
N ILE A 73 -2.31 -3.99 3.17
CA ILE A 73 -1.70 -2.99 2.29
C ILE A 73 -2.74 -1.90 2.06
N LEU A 74 -2.39 -0.64 2.32
CA LEU A 74 -3.24 0.52 2.05
C LEU A 74 -2.48 1.52 1.15
N PHE A 75 -3.08 1.88 0.01
CA PHE A 75 -2.52 2.90 -0.88
C PHE A 75 -3.05 4.28 -0.56
N LEU A 76 -2.15 5.26 -0.47
CA LEU A 76 -2.44 6.69 -0.54
C LEU A 76 -2.02 7.15 -1.95
N GLU A 77 -2.93 6.95 -2.90
CA GLU A 77 -2.64 7.00 -4.34
C GLU A 77 -2.18 8.40 -4.80
N ASP A 78 -2.77 9.45 -4.22
CA ASP A 78 -2.42 10.85 -4.48
C ASP A 78 -0.99 11.19 -4.03
N GLN A 79 -0.43 10.43 -3.10
CA GLN A 79 0.92 10.57 -2.56
C GLN A 79 1.93 9.59 -3.17
N ASN A 80 1.49 8.66 -4.04
CA ASN A 80 2.31 7.54 -4.52
C ASN A 80 2.91 6.71 -3.36
N VAL A 81 2.11 6.47 -2.32
CA VAL A 81 2.52 5.81 -1.07
C VAL A 81 1.74 4.51 -0.88
N MET A 82 2.45 3.48 -0.42
CA MET A 82 1.91 2.21 0.05
C MET A 82 2.25 2.05 1.53
N LEU A 83 1.22 1.85 2.36
CA LEU A 83 1.37 1.51 3.77
C LEU A 83 1.23 0.01 3.95
N VAL A 84 2.11 -0.57 4.76
CA VAL A 84 2.09 -2.01 5.10
C VAL A 84 2.00 -2.15 6.61
N SER A 85 0.97 -2.83 7.11
CA SER A 85 0.86 -3.14 8.53
C SER A 85 1.62 -4.41 8.87
N CYS A 86 2.53 -4.33 9.84
CA CYS A 86 3.38 -5.42 10.28
C CYS A 86 2.99 -5.82 11.71
N LEU A 87 2.44 -7.03 11.86
CA LEU A 87 2.02 -7.55 13.16
C LEU A 87 3.23 -7.78 14.07
N VAL A 88 4.32 -8.33 13.52
CA VAL A 88 5.61 -8.41 14.22
C VAL A 88 6.26 -7.04 14.20
N GLY A 89 6.69 -6.57 15.38
CA GLY A 89 7.31 -5.26 15.55
C GLY A 89 6.31 -4.11 15.76
N ASN A 90 4.99 -4.37 15.68
CA ASN A 90 3.93 -3.40 16.01
C ASN A 90 4.03 -2.07 15.24
N ARG A 91 4.29 -2.14 13.94
CA ARG A 91 4.54 -0.96 13.11
C ARG A 91 3.76 -1.00 11.81
N ILE A 92 3.47 0.19 11.29
CA ILE A 92 3.03 0.39 9.91
C ILE A 92 4.20 1.06 9.18
N THR A 93 4.68 0.47 8.09
CA THR A 93 5.77 1.02 7.29
C THR A 93 5.23 1.74 6.05
N LYS A 94 5.93 2.80 5.64
CA LYS A 94 5.61 3.61 4.46
C LYS A 94 6.59 3.30 3.34
N HIS A 95 6.06 2.99 2.17
CA HIS A 95 6.83 2.63 0.99
C HIS A 95 6.39 3.46 -0.21
N ASN A 96 7.28 3.61 -1.19
CA ASN A 96 6.91 4.09 -2.51
C ASN A 96 5.99 3.06 -3.19
N ALA A 97 4.80 3.46 -3.63
CA ALA A 97 3.80 2.53 -4.16
C ALA A 97 4.24 1.86 -5.47
N GLN A 98 5.07 2.53 -6.27
CA GLN A 98 5.51 2.03 -7.57
C GLN A 98 6.70 1.07 -7.45
N THR A 99 7.63 1.36 -6.54
CA THR A 99 8.91 0.64 -6.45
C THR A 99 9.04 -0.27 -5.23
N GLY A 100 8.17 -0.13 -4.22
CA GLY A 100 8.29 -0.82 -2.93
C GLY A 100 9.38 -0.28 -2.01
N ALA A 101 10.15 0.72 -2.45
CA ALA A 101 11.23 1.28 -1.64
C ALA A 101 10.70 1.86 -0.33
N TYR A 102 11.30 1.46 0.79
CA TYR A 102 10.98 2.00 2.11
C TYR A 102 11.28 3.52 2.16
N ILE A 103 10.38 4.27 2.79
CA ILE A 103 10.48 5.71 3.00
C ILE A 103 10.77 5.99 4.47
N GLU A 104 9.86 5.55 5.34
CA GLU A 104 9.90 5.76 6.80
C GLU A 104 8.88 4.85 7.50
N ASP A 105 8.94 4.80 8.83
CA ASP A 105 7.87 4.26 9.64
C ASP A 105 6.69 5.25 9.59
N PHE A 106 5.50 4.78 9.21
CA PHE A 106 4.29 5.59 9.21
C PHE A 106 3.79 5.79 10.65
N ALA A 107 3.67 4.69 11.40
CA ALA A 107 3.22 4.76 12.79
C ALA A 107 3.64 3.52 13.59
N SER A 108 3.90 3.74 14.87
CA SER A 108 3.94 2.66 15.86
C SER A 108 2.53 2.39 16.38
N VAL A 109 2.12 1.14 16.37
CA VAL A 109 0.78 0.68 16.79
C VAL A 109 0.96 -0.43 17.83
N PRO A 110 1.20 -0.09 19.11
CA PRO A 110 1.23 -1.09 20.18
C PRO A 110 -0.06 -1.92 20.14
N GLY A 111 0.03 -3.24 20.28
CA GLY A 111 -1.13 -4.12 20.19
C GLY A 111 -1.43 -4.66 18.77
N GLY A 112 -0.46 -4.62 17.86
CA GLY A 112 -0.48 -5.38 16.61
C GLY A 112 -1.38 -4.80 15.53
N PRO A 113 -0.87 -3.96 14.61
CA PRO A 113 -1.69 -3.43 13.52
C PRO A 113 -2.07 -4.55 12.54
N THR A 114 -3.32 -4.56 12.10
CA THR A 114 -3.82 -5.49 11.09
C THR A 114 -4.45 -4.71 9.92
N ARG A 115 -5.78 -4.74 9.77
CA ARG A 115 -6.47 -4.06 8.68
C ARG A 115 -6.41 -2.55 8.83
N MET A 116 -6.25 -1.86 7.70
CA MET A 116 -6.22 -0.42 7.59
C MET A 116 -7.26 0.09 6.60
N LYS A 117 -7.81 1.29 6.83
CA LYS A 117 -8.73 1.93 5.89
C LYS A 117 -8.65 3.45 5.98
N LEU A 118 -8.46 4.13 4.85
CA LEU A 118 -8.69 5.57 4.72
C LEU A 118 -10.21 5.83 4.69
N GLY A 119 -10.70 6.65 5.62
CA GLY A 119 -12.08 7.10 5.67
C GLY A 119 -12.31 8.36 4.84
N ASP A 120 -13.57 8.62 4.49
CA ASP A 120 -13.99 9.84 3.77
C ASP A 120 -13.77 11.13 4.60
N ASP A 121 -13.47 10.97 5.89
CA ASP A 121 -13.14 12.02 6.85
C ASP A 121 -11.64 12.34 6.91
N GLY A 122 -10.80 11.67 6.09
CA GLY A 122 -9.36 11.91 6.01
C GLY A 122 -8.55 11.21 7.11
N PHE A 123 -9.16 10.29 7.87
CA PHE A 123 -8.46 9.50 8.87
C PHE A 123 -8.16 8.08 8.36
N ILE A 124 -7.00 7.55 8.77
CA ILE A 124 -6.66 6.14 8.59
C ILE A 124 -7.03 5.38 9.85
N TYR A 125 -7.95 4.45 9.70
CA TYR A 125 -8.44 3.56 10.74
C TYR A 125 -7.63 2.27 10.77
N VAL A 126 -7.10 1.90 11.92
CA VAL A 126 -6.22 0.73 12.10
C VAL A 126 -6.80 -0.18 13.17
N VAL A 127 -7.01 -1.45 12.82
CA VAL A 127 -7.46 -2.48 13.77
C VAL A 127 -6.26 -3.04 14.53
N GLN A 128 -6.34 -3.04 15.85
CA GLN A 128 -5.38 -3.75 16.71
C GLN A 128 -5.79 -5.22 16.88
N TRP A 129 -4.81 -6.11 16.91
CA TRP A 129 -4.97 -7.51 17.28
C TRP A 129 -4.00 -7.87 18.40
N SER A 130 -4.50 -7.79 19.63
CA SER A 130 -3.76 -8.19 20.83
C SER A 130 -4.65 -8.88 21.85
N ASN A 131 -4.08 -9.26 23.00
CA ASN A 131 -4.87 -9.85 24.08
C ASN A 131 -5.39 -8.80 25.08
N THR A 132 -4.93 -7.54 24.99
CA THR A 132 -5.19 -6.49 26.00
C THR A 132 -5.73 -5.19 25.41
N ASP A 133 -5.31 -4.84 24.20
CA ASP A 133 -5.55 -3.56 23.55
C ASP A 133 -6.17 -3.81 22.16
N ASN A 134 -7.46 -4.13 22.14
CA ASN A 134 -8.23 -4.44 20.93
C ASN A 134 -9.14 -3.27 20.55
N LYS A 135 -8.55 -2.18 20.09
CA LYS A 135 -9.30 -1.00 19.63
C LYS A 135 -9.11 -0.82 18.12
N ILE A 136 -9.94 0.07 17.58
CA ILE A 136 -9.64 0.74 16.33
C ILE A 136 -8.95 2.04 16.70
N LEU A 137 -7.74 2.25 16.22
CA LEU A 137 -7.04 3.52 16.31
C LEU A 137 -7.31 4.35 15.04
N ARG A 138 -7.25 5.67 15.17
CA ARG A 138 -7.34 6.62 14.05
C ARG A 138 -6.08 7.46 13.99
N PHE A 139 -5.53 7.58 12.79
CA PHE A 139 -4.34 8.35 12.48
C PHE A 139 -4.65 9.39 11.40
N GLN A 140 -3.95 10.51 11.43
CA GLN A 140 -3.85 11.41 10.29
C GLN A 140 -3.07 10.73 9.15
N GLU A 141 -3.21 11.20 7.92
CA GLU A 141 -2.47 10.68 6.75
C GLU A 141 -0.94 10.87 6.83
N ASP A 142 -0.45 11.67 7.78
CA ASP A 142 0.98 11.83 8.07
C ASP A 142 1.51 10.85 9.15
N GLY A 143 0.65 9.97 9.68
CA GLY A 143 1.01 9.01 10.73
C GLY A 143 0.78 9.50 12.16
N THR A 144 0.34 10.74 12.35
CA THR A 144 0.04 11.27 13.69
C THR A 144 -1.17 10.55 14.30
N LEU A 145 -1.00 9.96 15.48
CA LEU A 145 -2.09 9.31 16.22
C LEU A 145 -3.07 10.37 16.75
N GLU A 146 -4.32 10.30 16.29
CA GLU A 146 -5.42 11.11 16.82
C GLU A 146 -6.02 10.45 18.09
N GLY A 147 -6.03 9.12 18.14
CA GLY A 147 -6.41 8.36 19.32
C GLY A 147 -7.25 7.13 19.00
N ALA A 148 -7.92 6.58 20.00
CA ALA A 148 -8.84 5.47 19.81
C ALA A 148 -10.15 5.96 19.19
N TYR A 149 -10.66 5.23 18.20
CA TYR A 149 -11.99 5.39 17.63
C TYR A 149 -13.03 4.58 18.41
N THR A 150 -12.67 3.39 18.90
CA THR A 150 -13.54 2.55 19.73
C THR A 150 -13.10 2.53 21.18
N ASN A 151 -14.06 2.26 22.06
CA ASN A 151 -13.80 1.90 23.46
C ASN A 151 -13.79 0.36 23.60
N ILE A 152 -13.15 -0.14 24.66
CA ILE A 152 -13.17 -1.56 25.07
C ILE A 152 -14.41 -1.81 25.94
#